data_AF-A0A2S8FYF2-F1
#
_entry.id   AF-A0A2S8FYF2-F1
#
_cell.length_a   1.000
_cell.length_b   1.000
_cell.length_c   1.000
_cell.angle_alpha   90.00
_cell.angle_beta   90.00
_cell.angle_gamma   90.00
#
_symmetry.space_group_name_H-M   'P 1'
#
loop_
_entity.id
_entity.type
_entity.pdbx_description
1 polymer ?
#
loop_
_entity_poly.entity_id
_entity_poly.type
_entity_poly.pdbx_seq_one_letter_code
_entity_poly.pdbx_strand_id
1 'polypeptide(L)'
;MSYDVLSWLTPGLLLVLVLVSQGRADEKLTWDDPPFQAFSENLGGVIGKYYPDARLERPKASSKSLEWSYKTRKFMVHLPTLTGQWQEASEMLGPDRKGILCTAEIHEGPYVGMAVVPQTFDRHYFKVLMMAPNRKDVGAHLIVRLFYPSDIDKAVVSEIAELVQQFDSER
;
A
#
# COMPACT_ATOMS: atom_id res chain seq x y z
N MET A 1 -45.37 68.06 17.07
CA MET A 1 -45.48 67.08 15.97
C MET A 1 -44.32 67.38 15.03
N SER A 2 -43.08 67.04 15.35
CA SER A 2 -42.42 65.71 15.38
C SER A 2 -42.28 65.07 13.99
N TYR A 3 -41.15 64.37 13.79
CA TYR A 3 -40.53 63.77 12.59
C TYR A 3 -39.52 64.72 11.91
N ASP A 4 -38.21 64.69 12.10
CA ASP A 4 -37.22 63.67 12.49
C ASP A 4 -36.93 62.60 11.42
N VAL A 5 -35.63 62.26 11.30
CA VAL A 5 -35.01 61.06 10.71
C VAL A 5 -34.43 61.12 9.28
N LEU A 6 -33.10 61.34 9.29
CA LEU A 6 -32.03 60.60 8.59
C LEU A 6 -32.04 60.44 7.06
N SER A 7 -31.02 61.05 6.46
CA SER A 7 -30.39 60.66 5.19
C SER A 7 -29.84 59.23 5.29
N TRP A 8 -30.39 58.33 4.48
CA TRP A 8 -29.98 56.94 4.41
C TRP A 8 -28.64 56.74 3.70
N LEU A 9 -27.85 55.86 4.30
CA LEU A 9 -26.54 55.38 3.91
C LEU A 9 -26.55 54.74 2.51
N THR A 10 -25.42 54.92 1.86
CA THR A 10 -24.96 54.28 0.62
C THR A 10 -25.06 52.74 0.66
N PRO A 11 -25.23 52.08 -0.50
CA PRO A 11 -25.33 50.63 -0.58
C PRO A 11 -23.97 49.99 -0.27
N GLY A 12 -23.85 49.39 0.91
CA GLY A 12 -22.77 48.47 1.24
C GLY A 12 -22.95 47.16 0.49
N LEU A 13 -22.30 47.04 -0.67
CA LEU A 13 -22.16 45.79 -1.41
C LEU A 13 -21.26 44.85 -0.59
N LEU A 14 -21.86 44.03 0.27
CA LEU A 14 -21.13 43.04 1.07
C LEU A 14 -20.77 41.87 0.14
N LEU A 15 -19.62 41.97 -0.51
CA LEU A 15 -19.02 40.89 -1.28
C LEU A 15 -18.58 39.81 -0.29
N VAL A 16 -19.44 38.82 -0.04
CA VAL A 16 -19.05 37.59 0.65
C VAL A 16 -18.15 36.82 -0.30
N LEU A 17 -16.84 37.01 -0.14
CA LEU A 17 -15.83 36.12 -0.69
C LEU A 17 -16.01 34.77 -0.01
N VAL A 18 -16.83 33.91 -0.62
CA VAL A 18 -16.75 32.47 -0.37
C VAL A 18 -15.42 32.03 -0.93
N LEU A 19 -14.39 32.07 -0.07
CA LEU A 19 -13.20 31.25 -0.22
C LEU A 19 -13.68 29.80 -0.18
N VAL A 20 -14.06 29.29 -1.35
CA VAL A 20 -14.00 27.86 -1.62
C VAL A 20 -12.53 27.52 -1.39
N SER A 21 -12.20 26.98 -0.22
CA SER A 21 -10.92 26.33 -0.06
C SER A 21 -10.95 25.19 -1.06
N GLN A 22 -10.21 25.33 -2.16
CA GLN A 22 -9.75 24.17 -2.90
C GLN A 22 -8.76 23.46 -1.97
N GLY A 23 -9.32 22.74 -1.00
CA GLY A 23 -8.60 21.91 -0.07
C GLY A 23 -8.09 20.69 -0.82
N ARG A 24 -6.86 20.80 -1.31
CA ARG A 24 -5.75 19.82 -1.23
C ARG A 24 -4.85 20.05 -2.43
N ALA A 25 -3.77 20.77 -2.18
CA ALA A 25 -2.51 20.49 -2.86
C ALA A 25 -2.25 18.98 -2.77
N ASP A 26 -1.63 18.38 -3.79
CA ASP A 26 -1.15 17.00 -3.88
C ASP A 26 -0.51 16.49 -2.57
N GLU A 27 -1.34 16.10 -1.61
CA GLU A 27 -0.90 15.48 -0.36
C GLU A 27 -0.62 14.04 -0.73
N LYS A 28 0.59 13.82 -1.28
CA LYS A 28 1.07 12.48 -1.65
C LYS A 28 0.98 11.61 -0.41
N LEU A 29 0.08 10.63 -0.42
CA LEU A 29 -0.03 9.65 0.65
C LEU A 29 1.34 9.05 0.96
N THR A 30 1.67 8.95 2.24
CA THR A 30 2.96 8.48 2.74
C THR A 30 2.79 7.40 3.79
N TRP A 31 3.86 6.64 4.03
CA TRP A 31 3.91 5.67 5.12
C TRP A 31 3.87 6.28 6.52
N ASP A 32 4.01 7.61 6.62
CA ASP A 32 3.97 8.32 7.88
C ASP A 32 2.55 8.84 8.20
N ASP A 33 1.56 8.66 7.29
CA ASP A 33 0.16 8.95 7.59
C ASP A 33 -0.45 7.85 8.48
N PRO A 34 -1.35 8.17 9.43
CA PRO A 34 -1.79 7.24 10.47
C PRO A 34 -2.25 5.85 10.03
N PRO A 35 -3.11 5.68 8.99
CA PRO A 35 -3.57 4.34 8.59
C PRO A 35 -2.44 3.50 8.00
N PHE A 36 -1.48 4.11 7.29
CA PHE A 36 -0.35 3.41 6.67
C PHE A 36 0.75 3.12 7.69
N GLN A 37 0.98 4.06 8.61
CA GLN A 37 1.91 3.86 9.71
C GLN A 37 1.47 2.67 10.57
N ALA A 38 0.21 2.66 11.04
CA ALA A 38 -0.35 1.57 11.83
C ALA A 38 -0.26 0.22 11.11
N PHE A 39 -0.64 0.19 9.83
CA PHE A 39 -0.48 -1.00 8.99
C PHE A 39 0.98 -1.48 8.94
N SER A 40 1.93 -0.57 8.70
CA SER A 40 3.35 -0.93 8.54
C SER A 40 3.97 -1.42 9.85
N GLU A 41 3.58 -0.86 10.99
CA GLU A 41 4.01 -1.28 12.32
C GLU A 41 3.45 -2.66 12.66
N ASN A 42 2.16 -2.89 12.42
CA ASN A 42 1.51 -4.18 12.64
C ASN A 42 2.13 -5.27 11.76
N LEU A 43 2.28 -5.00 10.45
CA LEU A 43 2.90 -5.94 9.52
C LEU A 43 4.36 -6.23 9.90
N GLY A 44 5.12 -5.20 10.27
CA GLY A 44 6.48 -5.34 10.77
C GLY A 44 6.56 -6.19 12.05
N GLY A 45 5.59 -6.03 12.97
CA GLY A 45 5.47 -6.84 14.18
C GLY A 45 5.22 -8.33 13.89
N VAL A 46 4.31 -8.64 12.97
CA VAL A 46 4.05 -10.03 12.54
C VAL A 46 5.26 -10.62 11.84
N ILE A 47 5.92 -9.88 10.95
CA ILE A 47 7.13 -10.37 10.28
C ILE A 47 8.26 -10.59 11.30
N GLY A 48 8.48 -9.65 12.23
CA GLY A 48 9.49 -9.74 13.27
C GLY A 48 9.29 -10.90 14.24
N LYS A 49 8.03 -11.28 14.52
CA LYS A 49 7.68 -12.48 15.31
C LYS A 49 8.25 -13.77 14.69
N TYR A 50 8.22 -13.89 13.37
CA TYR A 50 8.69 -15.08 12.65
C TYR A 50 10.14 -14.98 12.15
N TYR A 51 10.59 -13.75 11.89
CA TYR A 51 11.90 -13.43 11.32
C TYR A 51 12.52 -12.26 12.11
N PRO A 52 13.08 -12.50 13.30
CA PRO A 52 13.58 -11.44 14.18
C PRO A 52 14.70 -10.57 13.58
N ASP A 53 15.46 -11.13 12.64
CA ASP A 53 16.55 -10.44 11.94
C ASP A 53 16.09 -9.85 10.58
N ALA A 54 14.78 -9.80 10.31
CA ALA A 54 14.26 -9.17 9.10
C ALA A 54 14.60 -7.67 9.08
N ARG A 55 15.00 -7.19 7.92
CA ARG A 55 15.33 -5.79 7.69
C ARG A 55 14.15 -5.09 7.06
N LEU A 56 13.86 -3.88 7.51
CA LEU A 56 12.94 -2.96 6.86
C LEU A 56 13.74 -1.94 6.05
N GLU A 57 13.46 -1.86 4.76
CA GLU A 57 14.05 -0.90 3.84
C GLU A 57 12.97 -0.04 3.17
N ARG A 58 13.28 1.23 2.92
CA ARG A 58 12.51 2.14 2.07
C ARG A 58 13.25 2.26 0.74
N PRO A 59 12.80 1.62 -0.35
CA PRO A 59 13.50 1.68 -1.63
C PRO A 59 13.68 3.12 -2.10
N LYS A 60 14.92 3.52 -2.42
CA LYS A 60 15.23 4.91 -2.83
C LYS A 60 14.42 5.40 -4.03
N ALA A 61 13.97 4.47 -4.87
CA ALA A 61 13.19 4.75 -6.07
C ALA A 61 11.71 5.07 -5.79
N SER A 62 11.20 4.79 -4.58
CA SER A 62 9.78 4.96 -4.25
C SER A 62 9.56 5.28 -2.77
N SER A 63 9.15 6.51 -2.47
CA SER A 63 8.72 6.89 -1.12
C SER A 63 7.42 6.21 -0.68
N LYS A 64 6.69 5.60 -1.62
CA LYS A 64 5.43 4.88 -1.38
C LYS A 64 5.63 3.39 -1.17
N SER A 65 6.87 2.91 -1.09
CA SER A 65 7.18 1.49 -0.95
C SER A 65 7.91 1.17 0.35
N LEU A 66 7.56 0.04 0.96
CA LEU A 66 8.30 -0.60 2.04
C LEU A 66 8.68 -2.01 1.63
N GLU A 67 9.85 -2.46 2.09
CA GLU A 67 10.35 -3.81 1.90
C GLU A 67 10.83 -4.40 3.22
N TRP A 68 10.25 -5.53 3.61
CA TRP A 68 10.76 -6.38 4.68
C TRP A 68 11.47 -7.57 4.07
N SER A 69 12.73 -7.79 4.40
CA SER A 69 13.53 -8.87 3.81
C SER A 69 14.34 -9.64 4.86
N TYR A 70 14.38 -10.96 4.71
CA TYR A 70 15.26 -11.84 5.48
C TYR A 70 15.75 -12.98 4.60
N LYS A 71 17.07 -13.20 4.57
CA LYS A 71 17.74 -14.21 3.73
C LYS A 71 17.22 -14.21 2.30
N THR A 72 17.40 -13.08 1.62
CA THR A 72 17.03 -12.92 0.21
C THR A 72 18.25 -13.07 -0.70
N ARG A 73 18.01 -13.48 -1.94
CA ARG A 73 19.01 -13.53 -3.00
C ARG A 73 18.33 -13.26 -4.34
N LYS A 74 19.15 -13.00 -5.35
CA LYS A 74 18.67 -12.83 -6.72
C LYS A 74 18.52 -14.19 -7.41
N PHE A 75 17.49 -14.31 -8.23
CA PHE A 75 17.16 -15.48 -9.04
C PHE A 75 16.97 -15.04 -10.49
N MET A 76 17.37 -15.91 -11.44
CA MET A 76 17.03 -15.75 -12.85
C MET A 76 15.70 -16.45 -13.09
N VAL A 77 14.62 -15.68 -13.26
CA VAL A 77 13.26 -16.21 -13.41
C VAL A 77 12.86 -16.18 -14.87
N HIS A 78 12.42 -17.34 -15.37
CA HIS A 78 11.84 -17.51 -16.69
C HIS A 78 10.32 -17.53 -16.55
N LEU A 79 9.64 -16.52 -17.10
CA LEU A 79 8.18 -16.48 -17.11
C LEU A 79 7.66 -16.75 -18.52
N PRO A 80 6.68 -17.65 -18.70
CA PRO A 80 5.97 -17.73 -19.96
C PRO A 80 5.13 -16.47 -20.16
N THR A 81 4.99 -16.02 -21.41
CA THR A 81 3.99 -15.04 -21.83
C THR A 81 2.59 -15.63 -21.67
N LEU A 82 1.57 -14.76 -21.70
CA LEU A 82 0.17 -15.20 -21.79
C LEU A 82 -0.14 -16.02 -23.06
N THR A 83 0.73 -15.95 -24.07
CA THR A 83 0.64 -16.75 -25.31
C THR A 83 1.44 -18.06 -25.25
N GLY A 84 2.08 -18.37 -24.11
CA GLY A 84 2.85 -19.60 -23.90
C GLY A 84 4.28 -19.57 -24.46
N GLN A 85 4.76 -18.42 -24.95
CA GLN A 85 6.16 -18.25 -25.36
C GLN A 85 7.03 -17.95 -24.14
N TRP A 86 8.26 -18.47 -24.10
CA TRP A 86 9.19 -18.15 -23.01
C TRP A 86 9.75 -16.74 -23.19
N GLN A 87 9.69 -15.92 -22.15
CA GLN A 87 10.36 -14.63 -22.12
C GLN A 87 11.84 -14.79 -21.79
N GLU A 88 12.63 -13.76 -22.11
CA GLU A 88 14.00 -13.67 -21.60
C GLU A 88 13.99 -13.71 -20.07
N ALA A 89 15.02 -14.38 -19.52
CA ALA A 89 15.17 -14.48 -18.08
C ALA A 89 15.36 -13.08 -17.49
N SER A 90 14.60 -12.79 -16.43
CA SER A 90 14.76 -11.55 -15.68
C SER A 90 15.33 -11.87 -14.31
N GLU A 91 16.19 -10.98 -13.82
CA GLU A 91 16.70 -11.07 -12.47
C GLU A 91 15.65 -10.55 -11.48
N MET A 92 15.29 -11.38 -10.51
CA MET A 92 14.29 -11.07 -9.49
C MET A 92 14.84 -11.35 -8.09
N LEU A 93 14.63 -10.43 -7.16
CA LEU A 93 14.92 -10.68 -5.75
C LEU A 93 13.83 -11.61 -5.17
N GLY A 94 14.25 -12.63 -4.44
CA GLY A 94 13.35 -13.55 -3.75
C GLY A 94 13.97 -14.10 -2.48
N PRO A 95 13.17 -14.81 -1.66
CA PRO A 95 13.68 -15.48 -0.47
C PRO A 95 14.52 -16.70 -0.86
N ASP A 96 15.63 -16.89 -0.16
CA ASP A 96 16.31 -18.19 -0.10
C ASP A 96 15.58 -19.12 0.89
N ARG A 97 16.12 -20.31 1.13
CA ARG A 97 15.56 -21.27 2.08
C ARG A 97 15.38 -20.65 3.47
N LYS A 98 14.17 -20.78 4.04
CA LYS A 98 13.74 -20.14 5.30
C LYS A 98 13.82 -18.60 5.29
N GLY A 99 13.90 -17.98 4.11
CA GLY A 99 13.82 -16.54 3.94
C GLY A 99 12.38 -16.06 3.76
N ILE A 100 12.23 -14.74 3.71
CA ILE A 100 11.01 -14.04 3.35
C ILE A 100 11.36 -12.73 2.66
N LEU A 101 10.51 -12.31 1.73
CA LEU A 101 10.53 -10.95 1.19
C LEU A 101 9.07 -10.49 1.13
N CYS A 102 8.75 -9.39 1.78
CA CYS A 102 7.42 -8.78 1.74
C CYS A 102 7.56 -7.34 1.27
N THR A 103 6.84 -6.96 0.22
CA THR A 103 6.77 -5.57 -0.22
C THR A 103 5.36 -5.04 -0.04
N ALA A 104 5.25 -3.75 0.32
CA ALA A 104 3.99 -3.04 0.37
C ALA A 104 4.13 -1.70 -0.35
N GLU A 105 3.14 -1.34 -1.14
CA GLU A 105 3.11 -0.09 -1.92
C GLU A 105 1.78 0.63 -1.72
N ILE A 106 1.83 1.95 -1.48
CA ILE A 106 0.64 2.80 -1.41
C ILE A 106 0.26 3.28 -2.81
N HIS A 107 -1.00 3.12 -3.17
CA HIS A 107 -1.57 3.59 -4.42
C HIS A 107 -2.86 4.38 -4.15
N GLU A 108 -3.02 5.50 -4.86
CA GLU A 108 -4.22 6.34 -4.74
C GLU A 108 -5.39 5.74 -5.54
N GLY A 109 -6.60 5.92 -5.02
CA GLY A 109 -7.83 5.39 -5.61
C GLY A 109 -8.05 3.89 -5.36
N PRO A 110 -9.17 3.35 -5.88
CA PRO A 110 -9.50 1.94 -5.71
C PRO A 110 -8.62 1.04 -6.59
N TYR A 111 -8.31 -0.17 -6.11
CA TYR A 111 -7.69 -1.19 -6.93
C TYR A 111 -8.69 -1.72 -7.98
N VAL A 112 -8.27 -1.77 -9.25
CA VAL A 112 -9.10 -2.20 -10.40
C VAL A 112 -8.56 -3.45 -11.12
N GLY A 113 -7.50 -4.07 -10.59
CA GLY A 113 -6.87 -5.24 -11.20
C GLY A 113 -7.50 -6.57 -10.79
N MET A 114 -6.90 -7.68 -11.25
CA MET A 114 -7.41 -9.04 -10.97
C MET A 114 -7.16 -9.51 -9.53
N ALA A 115 -6.23 -8.88 -8.79
CA ALA A 115 -5.91 -9.22 -7.41
C ALA A 115 -6.86 -8.60 -6.36
N VAL A 116 -8.11 -8.26 -6.74
CA VAL A 116 -9.18 -7.92 -5.77
C VAL A 116 -9.39 -9.07 -4.79
N VAL A 117 -9.16 -10.30 -5.25
CA VAL A 117 -9.01 -11.49 -4.41
C VAL A 117 -7.52 -11.85 -4.38
N PRO A 118 -6.96 -12.24 -3.21
CA PRO A 118 -5.57 -12.67 -3.12
C PRO A 118 -5.21 -13.74 -4.16
N GLN A 119 -4.07 -13.57 -4.84
CA GLN A 119 -3.59 -14.51 -5.86
C GLN A 119 -2.18 -14.97 -5.57
N THR A 120 -1.93 -16.27 -5.73
CA THR A 120 -0.58 -16.84 -5.60
C THR A 120 -0.01 -17.16 -6.97
N PHE A 121 1.20 -16.67 -7.23
CA PHE A 121 1.97 -16.95 -8.43
C PHE A 121 3.15 -17.85 -8.11
N ASP A 122 3.32 -18.92 -8.89
CA ASP A 122 4.51 -19.75 -8.81
C ASP A 122 5.63 -19.14 -9.69
N ARG A 123 6.83 -19.00 -9.12
CA ARG A 123 8.03 -18.49 -9.80
C ARG A 123 9.13 -19.55 -9.88
N HIS A 124 8.75 -20.83 -9.75
CA HIS A 124 9.60 -22.03 -9.72
C HIS A 124 10.51 -22.13 -8.49
N TYR A 125 11.20 -21.05 -8.13
CA TYR A 125 12.10 -20.98 -6.97
C TYR A 125 11.37 -20.62 -5.67
N PHE A 126 10.31 -19.83 -5.78
CA PHE A 126 9.51 -19.35 -4.67
C PHE A 126 8.09 -19.02 -5.17
N LYS A 127 7.18 -18.79 -4.23
CA LYS A 127 5.81 -18.35 -4.50
C LYS A 127 5.67 -16.88 -4.16
N VAL A 128 4.74 -16.20 -4.83
CA VAL A 128 4.39 -14.81 -4.58
C VAL A 128 2.90 -14.72 -4.33
N LEU A 129 2.49 -14.45 -3.10
CA LEU A 129 1.12 -14.09 -2.76
C LEU A 129 0.96 -12.59 -2.93
N MET A 130 0.13 -12.18 -3.88
CA MET A 130 -0.25 -10.79 -4.11
C MET A 130 -1.63 -10.52 -3.51
N MET A 131 -1.73 -9.43 -2.76
CA MET A 131 -2.94 -8.95 -2.09
C MET A 131 -3.08 -7.46 -2.37
N ALA A 132 -4.30 -6.98 -2.58
CA ALA A 132 -4.54 -5.59 -2.90
C ALA A 132 -5.71 -5.00 -2.07
N PRO A 133 -5.56 -4.88 -0.74
CA PRO A 133 -6.61 -4.32 0.10
C PRO A 133 -6.84 -2.83 -0.25
N ASN A 134 -8.11 -2.45 -0.38
CA ASN A 134 -8.60 -1.11 -0.67
C ASN A 134 -9.40 -0.51 0.50
N ARG A 135 -8.93 0.64 1.00
CA ARG A 135 -9.54 1.40 2.09
C ARG A 135 -10.23 2.67 1.56
N LYS A 136 -11.57 2.64 1.53
CA LYS A 136 -12.41 3.64 0.84
C LYS A 136 -12.44 5.02 1.50
N ASP A 137 -12.37 5.08 2.82
CA ASP A 137 -12.33 6.30 3.64
C ASP A 137 -11.06 7.12 3.41
N VAL A 138 -9.93 6.45 3.19
CA VAL A 138 -8.65 7.09 2.84
C VAL A 138 -8.53 7.33 1.33
N GLY A 139 -9.35 6.64 0.52
CA GLY A 139 -9.33 6.75 -0.93
C GLY A 139 -8.07 6.15 -1.55
N ALA A 140 -7.58 5.04 -0.98
CA ALA A 140 -6.31 4.42 -1.36
C ALA A 140 -6.37 2.89 -1.22
N HIS A 141 -5.49 2.22 -1.94
CA HIS A 141 -5.25 0.78 -1.78
C HIS A 141 -3.77 0.51 -1.57
N LEU A 142 -3.48 -0.65 -0.97
CA LEU A 142 -2.14 -1.19 -0.91
C LEU A 142 -1.97 -2.23 -2.00
N ILE A 143 -0.73 -2.38 -2.48
CA ILE A 143 -0.31 -3.60 -3.17
C ILE A 143 0.74 -4.27 -2.29
N VAL A 144 0.36 -5.41 -1.70
CA VAL A 144 1.23 -6.21 -0.85
C VAL A 144 1.64 -7.47 -1.59
N ARG A 145 2.93 -7.75 -1.64
CA ARG A 145 3.48 -8.97 -2.25
C ARG A 145 4.32 -9.71 -1.23
N LEU A 146 3.88 -10.90 -0.84
CA LEU A 146 4.60 -11.80 0.04
C LEU A 146 5.27 -12.89 -0.79
N PHE A 147 6.59 -12.87 -0.82
CA PHE A 147 7.46 -13.84 -1.46
C PHE A 147 7.94 -14.84 -0.40
N TYR A 148 7.73 -16.14 -0.65
CA TYR A 148 8.06 -17.20 0.30
C TYR A 148 8.49 -18.49 -0.39
N PRO A 149 9.36 -19.30 0.24
CA PRO A 149 9.73 -20.60 -0.29
C PRO A 149 8.56 -21.59 -0.16
N SER A 150 8.54 -22.63 -1.01
CA SER A 150 7.45 -23.61 -1.03
C SER A 150 7.29 -24.42 0.27
N ASP A 151 8.31 -24.44 1.13
CA ASP A 151 8.34 -25.15 2.41
C ASP A 151 8.04 -24.27 3.63
N ILE A 152 7.57 -23.03 3.42
CA ILE A 152 7.17 -22.14 4.53
C ILE A 152 6.05 -22.75 5.37
N ASP A 153 6.04 -22.43 6.67
CA ASP A 153 4.89 -22.71 7.52
C ASP A 153 3.67 -21.89 7.07
N LYS A 154 2.56 -22.59 6.83
CA LYS A 154 1.31 -21.98 6.37
C LYS A 154 0.74 -20.98 7.37
N ALA A 155 1.01 -21.17 8.67
CA ALA A 155 0.56 -20.24 9.70
C ALA A 155 1.13 -18.83 9.48
N VAL A 156 2.39 -18.73 9.04
CA VAL A 156 3.04 -17.45 8.71
C VAL A 156 2.31 -16.75 7.58
N VAL A 157 2.03 -17.48 6.50
CA VAL A 157 1.35 -16.94 5.31
C VAL A 157 -0.07 -16.50 5.66
N SER A 158 -0.81 -17.31 6.43
CA SER A 158 -2.16 -16.99 6.88
C SER A 158 -2.21 -15.76 7.77
N GLU A 159 -1.34 -15.65 8.78
CA GLU A 159 -1.34 -14.52 9.72
C GLU A 159 -1.00 -13.20 9.00
N ILE A 160 -0.04 -13.22 8.06
CA ILE A 160 0.27 -12.05 7.23
C ILE A 160 -0.93 -11.69 6.33
N ALA A 161 -1.53 -12.68 5.68
CA ALA A 161 -2.65 -12.43 4.77
C ALA A 161 -3.89 -11.86 5.50
N GLU A 162 -4.19 -12.38 6.69
CA GLU A 162 -5.27 -11.88 7.54
C GLU A 162 -5.05 -10.43 7.96
N LEU A 163 -3.83 -10.08 8.40
CA LEU A 163 -3.47 -8.70 8.73
C LEU A 163 -3.61 -7.78 7.52
N VAL A 164 -3.14 -8.22 6.34
CA VAL A 164 -3.25 -7.43 5.12
C VAL A 164 -4.72 -7.16 4.77
N GLN A 165 -5.58 -8.16 4.94
CA GLN A 165 -7.01 -8.02 4.66
C GLN A 165 -7.75 -7.13 5.68
N GLN A 166 -7.25 -7.02 6.91
CA GLN A 166 -7.83 -6.13 7.94
C GLN A 166 -7.72 -4.65 7.56
N PHE A 167 -6.75 -4.28 6.71
CA PHE A 167 -6.63 -2.91 6.19
C PHE A 167 -7.92 -2.42 5.49
N ASP A 168 -8.69 -3.33 4.88
CA ASP A 168 -9.99 -3.00 4.26
C ASP A 168 -11.10 -2.70 5.28
N SER A 169 -10.96 -3.27 6.48
CA SER A 169 -12.03 -3.36 7.48
C SER A 169 -11.89 -2.33 8.60
N GLU A 170 -10.69 -1.79 8.82
CA GLU A 170 -10.46 -0.73 9.79
C GLU A 170 -11.15 0.56 9.34
N ARG A 171 -12.09 1.05 10.16
CA ARG A 171 -12.74 2.36 10.03
C ARG A 171 -12.13 3.34 11.01
#